data_AF-A0A3Q3AXJ7-F1
#
_entry.id   AF-A0A3Q3AXJ7-F1
#
_cell.length_a   1.000
_cell.length_b   1.000
_cell.length_c   1.000
_cell.angle_alpha   90.00
_cell.angle_beta   90.00
_cell.angle_gamma   90.00
#
_symmetry.space_group_name_H-M   'P 1'
#
loop_
_entity.id
_entity.type
_entity.pdbx_description
1 polymer ?
#
loop_
_entity_poly.entity_id
_entity_poly.type
_entity_poly.pdbx_seq_one_letter_code
_entity_poly.pdbx_strand_id
1 'polypeptide(L)'
;MLQFRFSTVLKELFEAPLKRPFPAGRQKSWSPALPPLLPPPHRRCLGSVPAADARTGPHRLKALRAAASAAAAPRRSYCVKTEGATAVELEEQLKKDGAEGNDKRRHPGILPSLEDLLFYTVAEGQETIPAHKFLTALKATGLRSGDPRLKECMETLKQTLKKIPDGVTLDRHLFKKCVQSNIVLLTQAFRKKFVIPDFQAFTSHIDKLYEKAKTLTGGQVADYIPQLAKFSPDLWAVSLCTVDGQRHTVGDTKVPFCLQSCVKPLKYAVVVHDHGTEYVHSFIGKEPSGLRFNKLFLDEDDKPHNPMVNAGAIVCTSLIKQHASNAEKFDYAMTFLKKMAGNEYVGFSNATFQSERESGDRNFAIGYYLKEKKCFPEGTDMTSILDLYFQLCAIEVTCESASVMAATLANGGICPITGERVLSPEAVRNTLSLMHSCGMYDFSGQFAFHVGLPAKSGVAGGILLVVPNVMGIMCWSPPLDKMGNSVRGIEFCTDLVELFNFHNYDNLRHFAKKHDPRREGGDQRP
;
A
#
# COMPACT_ATOMS: atom_id res chain seq x y z
N MET A 1 -69.61 28.03 -3.33
CA MET A 1 -69.33 28.24 -1.89
C MET A 1 -68.00 28.93 -1.75
N LEU A 2 -67.98 29.93 -0.87
CA LEU A 2 -67.00 31.00 -0.74
C LEU A 2 -65.76 30.61 0.10
N GLN A 3 -64.67 31.32 -0.24
CA GLN A 3 -63.57 31.80 0.61
C GLN A 3 -62.50 30.83 1.14
N PHE A 4 -61.30 30.97 0.55
CA PHE A 4 -60.03 30.89 1.28
C PHE A 4 -59.46 32.32 1.40
N ARG A 5 -59.21 32.76 2.63
CA ARG A 5 -58.51 34.00 2.96
C ARG A 5 -57.00 33.75 2.98
N PHE A 6 -56.26 34.51 2.19
CA PHE A 6 -54.81 34.64 2.30
C PHE A 6 -54.47 35.59 3.46
N SER A 7 -53.52 35.18 4.30
CA SER A 7 -52.93 36.00 5.35
C SER A 7 -51.56 36.53 4.91
N THR A 8 -51.35 37.80 5.19
CA THR A 8 -50.35 38.72 4.69
C THR A 8 -49.08 38.69 5.54
N VAL A 9 -48.09 37.84 5.25
CA VAL A 9 -46.69 38.03 5.72
C VAL A 9 -45.72 37.29 4.77
N LEU A 10 -45.39 37.89 3.62
CA LEU A 10 -44.24 37.50 2.78
C LEU A 10 -44.07 38.49 1.62
N LYS A 11 -43.85 39.76 1.97
CA LYS A 11 -43.53 40.81 0.97
C LYS A 11 -42.52 41.85 1.45
N GLU A 12 -41.65 41.46 2.38
CA GLU A 12 -40.48 42.23 2.79
C GLU A 12 -39.31 41.26 3.00
N LEU A 13 -38.52 40.99 1.95
CA LEU A 13 -37.14 40.48 2.03
C LEU A 13 -36.43 40.41 0.66
N PHE A 14 -36.89 41.17 -0.33
CA PHE A 14 -36.14 41.44 -1.55
C PHE A 14 -36.18 42.94 -1.80
N GLU A 15 -35.12 43.61 -1.39
CA GLU A 15 -34.58 44.89 -1.90
C GLU A 15 -33.77 45.59 -0.80
N ALA A 16 -32.45 45.39 -0.78
CA ALA A 16 -31.52 46.34 -0.15
C ALA A 16 -30.14 46.29 -0.83
N PRO A 17 -29.54 47.44 -1.19
CA PRO A 17 -28.37 47.53 -2.04
C PRO A 17 -27.04 47.43 -1.26
N LEU A 18 -26.09 46.64 -1.78
CA LEU A 18 -24.70 46.61 -1.31
C LEU A 18 -23.90 47.79 -1.88
N LYS A 19 -23.72 48.84 -1.07
CA LYS A 19 -22.63 49.83 -1.21
C LYS A 19 -22.29 50.41 0.16
N ARG A 20 -21.05 50.19 0.65
CA ARG A 20 -20.12 51.17 1.28
C ARG A 20 -18.91 50.50 1.98
N PRO A 21 -17.81 51.23 2.28
CA PRO A 21 -16.47 50.89 1.78
C PRO A 21 -15.43 50.53 2.85
N PHE A 22 -14.28 50.05 2.36
CA PHE A 22 -13.01 49.83 3.06
C PHE A 22 -12.48 51.08 3.80
N PRO A 23 -11.85 50.93 4.99
CA PRO A 23 -11.05 51.98 5.58
C PRO A 23 -9.61 51.95 5.03
N ALA A 24 -9.17 53.11 4.55
CA ALA A 24 -7.81 53.38 4.07
C ALA A 24 -6.82 53.50 5.24
N GLY A 25 -5.68 52.81 5.13
CA GLY A 25 -4.49 52.98 5.96
C GLY A 25 -3.30 53.48 5.13
N ARG A 26 -3.06 54.79 5.19
CA ARG A 26 -1.85 55.59 4.89
C ARG A 26 -0.77 55.02 3.95
N GLN A 27 -0.65 55.66 2.77
CA GLN A 27 0.61 55.82 2.04
C GLN A 27 1.60 56.69 2.83
N LYS A 28 2.87 56.26 2.89
CA LYS A 28 4.02 57.17 2.92
C LYS A 28 4.86 56.88 1.68
N SER A 29 4.92 57.90 0.83
CA SER A 29 5.90 58.08 -0.25
C SER A 29 7.32 57.91 0.25
N TRP A 30 8.23 57.43 -0.61
CA TRP A 30 9.53 58.05 -0.90
C TRP A 30 10.15 57.37 -2.15
N SER A 31 10.51 58.20 -3.12
CA SER A 31 11.50 57.91 -4.16
C SER A 31 12.29 59.19 -4.36
N PRO A 32 13.59 59.10 -4.69
CA PRO A 32 14.00 59.77 -5.91
C PRO A 32 15.08 59.03 -6.73
N ALA A 33 14.95 59.22 -8.05
CA ALA A 33 16.00 59.47 -9.06
C ALA A 33 17.01 58.38 -9.51
N LEU A 34 16.88 58.09 -10.82
CA LEU A 34 17.70 57.43 -11.88
C LEU A 34 18.98 58.26 -12.29
N PRO A 35 19.79 57.98 -13.36
CA PRO A 35 20.05 56.81 -14.28
C PRO A 35 21.57 56.66 -14.73
N PRO A 36 22.04 56.23 -15.96
CA PRO A 36 21.74 55.10 -16.90
C PRO A 36 22.99 54.35 -17.51
N LEU A 37 22.75 53.44 -18.50
CA LEU A 37 23.60 52.95 -19.65
C LEU A 37 24.44 51.66 -19.39
N LEU A 38 24.63 50.64 -20.27
CA LEU A 38 24.39 50.33 -21.71
C LEU A 38 24.69 48.79 -21.96
N PRO A 39 24.68 48.19 -23.19
CA PRO A 39 23.82 47.07 -23.63
C PRO A 39 24.54 45.71 -23.92
N PRO A 40 23.88 44.65 -24.49
CA PRO A 40 24.51 43.37 -24.82
C PRO A 40 25.02 43.30 -26.28
N PRO A 41 25.92 42.37 -26.65
CA PRO A 41 26.38 42.24 -28.02
C PRO A 41 25.57 41.23 -28.84
N HIS A 42 25.10 41.69 -30.00
CA HIS A 42 24.80 40.87 -31.17
C HIS A 42 26.10 40.45 -31.88
N ARG A 43 26.14 39.22 -32.41
CA ARG A 43 26.75 38.97 -33.73
C ARG A 43 25.91 37.98 -34.53
N ARG A 44 25.50 38.46 -35.71
CA ARG A 44 24.90 37.74 -36.83
C ARG A 44 25.97 36.96 -37.61
N CYS A 45 25.46 35.99 -38.38
CA CYS A 45 25.78 35.60 -39.76
C CYS A 45 25.89 34.07 -39.83
N LEU A 46 25.46 33.33 -40.83
CA LEU A 46 24.71 33.50 -42.10
C LEU A 46 24.67 32.05 -42.63
N GLY A 47 23.58 31.57 -43.23
CA GLY A 47 23.56 30.21 -43.79
C GLY A 47 22.17 29.71 -44.13
N SER A 48 21.65 30.18 -45.24
CA SER A 48 20.34 29.86 -45.82
C SER A 48 20.38 28.63 -46.73
N VAL A 49 19.46 27.67 -46.48
CA VAL A 49 18.51 27.03 -47.45
C VAL A 49 19.11 26.02 -48.48
N PRO A 50 18.41 24.97 -48.97
CA PRO A 50 16.95 24.73 -48.96
C PRO A 50 16.42 23.38 -48.44
N ALA A 51 15.12 23.45 -48.12
CA ALA A 51 14.17 22.35 -48.09
C ALA A 51 13.83 21.86 -49.51
N ALA A 52 13.55 20.56 -49.63
CA ALA A 52 12.87 19.97 -50.77
C ALA A 52 11.62 19.23 -50.25
N ASP A 53 10.47 19.77 -50.61
CA ASP A 53 9.16 19.12 -50.59
C ASP A 53 9.11 18.02 -51.67
N ALA A 54 8.54 16.87 -51.34
CA ALA A 54 7.89 16.00 -52.32
C ALA A 54 6.75 15.21 -51.65
N ARG A 55 5.52 15.67 -51.89
CA ARG A 55 4.30 14.87 -51.73
C ARG A 55 4.17 13.94 -52.94
N THR A 56 3.93 12.65 -52.70
CA THR A 56 3.12 11.79 -53.59
C THR A 56 2.40 10.73 -52.76
N GLY A 57 1.09 10.61 -52.99
CA GLY A 57 0.17 9.73 -52.29
C GLY A 57 0.17 8.26 -52.77
N PRO A 58 -0.96 7.54 -52.64
CA PRO A 58 -0.98 6.23 -51.97
C PRO A 58 -0.98 5.04 -52.94
N HIS A 59 -0.34 3.94 -52.55
CA HIS A 59 -0.52 2.64 -53.19
C HIS A 59 -1.07 1.61 -52.21
N ARG A 60 -2.33 1.21 -52.46
CA ARG A 60 -2.90 -0.07 -52.04
C ARG A 60 -2.08 -1.20 -52.68
N LEU A 61 -1.73 -2.22 -51.90
CA LEU A 61 -1.56 -3.58 -52.45
C LEU A 61 -1.98 -4.65 -51.46
N LYS A 62 -2.51 -5.71 -52.07
CA LYS A 62 -3.43 -6.71 -51.57
C LYS A 62 -2.76 -7.78 -50.72
N ALA A 63 -3.62 -8.44 -49.95
CA ALA A 63 -3.46 -9.73 -49.30
C ALA A 63 -2.69 -10.77 -50.13
N LEU A 64 -1.82 -11.51 -49.44
CA LEU A 64 -1.40 -12.85 -49.81
C LEU A 64 -1.59 -13.75 -48.58
N ARG A 65 -2.55 -14.67 -48.70
CA ARG A 65 -2.68 -15.86 -47.86
C ARG A 65 -1.46 -16.74 -48.09
N ALA A 66 -0.84 -17.20 -47.02
CA ALA A 66 -0.03 -18.42 -47.05
C ALA A 66 -0.41 -19.26 -45.81
N ALA A 67 -0.96 -20.44 -46.09
CA ALA A 67 -1.15 -21.51 -45.13
C ALA A 67 0.20 -22.20 -44.88
N ALA A 68 0.50 -22.52 -43.62
CA ALA A 68 1.52 -23.48 -43.21
C ALA A 68 1.12 -23.99 -41.81
N SER A 69 0.43 -25.12 -41.73
CA SER A 69 1.00 -26.45 -41.43
C SER A 69 1.73 -26.50 -40.08
N ALA A 70 1.14 -27.25 -39.16
CA ALA A 70 1.70 -27.62 -37.87
C ALA A 70 3.08 -28.27 -38.03
N ALA A 71 4.07 -27.71 -37.37
CA ALA A 71 5.34 -28.38 -37.09
C ALA A 71 5.82 -27.92 -35.72
N ALA A 72 5.82 -28.85 -34.77
CA ALA A 72 6.40 -28.68 -33.45
C ALA A 72 7.92 -28.45 -33.57
N ALA A 73 8.43 -27.41 -32.93
CA ALA A 73 9.85 -27.16 -32.79
C ALA A 73 10.29 -27.36 -31.32
N PRO A 74 11.53 -27.79 -31.09
CA PRO A 74 11.88 -28.65 -29.95
C PRO A 74 12.33 -27.86 -28.71
N ARG A 75 12.05 -28.43 -27.53
CA ARG A 75 12.63 -28.01 -26.25
C ARG A 75 14.13 -28.27 -26.25
N ARG A 76 14.93 -27.21 -26.11
CA ARG A 76 16.36 -27.30 -25.77
C ARG A 76 16.52 -27.49 -24.26
N SER A 77 16.87 -28.71 -23.88
CA SER A 77 17.44 -29.07 -22.57
C SER A 77 18.94 -28.82 -22.62
N TYR A 78 19.49 -28.08 -21.65
CA TYR A 78 20.93 -28.02 -21.43
C TYR A 78 21.34 -29.22 -20.57
N CYS A 79 22.07 -30.13 -21.21
CA CYS A 79 22.65 -31.35 -20.66
C CYS A 79 23.99 -31.02 -20.00
N VAL A 80 24.16 -31.40 -18.74
CA VAL A 80 25.47 -31.51 -18.06
C VAL A 80 25.82 -32.99 -17.99
N LYS A 81 27.03 -33.31 -18.44
CA LYS A 81 27.61 -34.65 -18.59
C LYS A 81 27.61 -35.41 -17.25
N THR A 82 27.11 -36.64 -17.29
CA THR A 82 27.35 -37.68 -16.30
C THR A 82 28.50 -38.56 -16.78
N GLU A 83 29.64 -38.49 -16.09
CA GLU A 83 30.64 -39.57 -16.11
C GLU A 83 30.38 -40.46 -14.89
N GLY A 84 30.13 -41.74 -15.15
CA GLY A 84 30.03 -42.76 -14.12
C GLY A 84 31.41 -43.36 -13.84
N ALA A 85 31.72 -43.49 -12.55
CA ALA A 85 32.70 -44.44 -12.04
C ALA A 85 32.19 -44.97 -10.69
N THR A 86 31.61 -46.16 -10.78
CA THR A 86 31.60 -47.27 -9.81
C THR A 86 31.83 -46.96 -8.33
N ALA A 87 30.74 -47.09 -7.57
CA ALA A 87 30.72 -47.34 -6.14
C ALA A 87 31.19 -48.78 -5.83
N VAL A 88 32.49 -49.07 -6.00
CA VAL A 88 33.15 -50.28 -5.49
C VAL A 88 34.64 -49.98 -5.32
N GLU A 89 35.03 -49.05 -4.45
CA GLU A 89 36.47 -48.87 -4.11
C GLU A 89 36.77 -48.06 -2.83
N LEU A 90 35.76 -47.82 -1.97
CA LEU A 90 35.95 -47.08 -0.72
C LEU A 90 35.52 -47.85 0.55
N GLU A 91 35.20 -49.13 0.42
CA GLU A 91 34.86 -50.00 1.57
C GLU A 91 36.01 -50.93 2.02
N GLU A 92 37.20 -50.88 1.40
CA GLU A 92 38.26 -51.87 1.65
C GLU A 92 39.56 -51.33 2.28
N GLN A 93 39.56 -50.14 2.88
CA GLN A 93 40.76 -49.55 3.49
C GLN A 93 40.68 -49.09 4.96
N LEU A 94 39.69 -49.57 5.73
CA LEU A 94 39.63 -49.33 7.19
C LEU A 94 39.40 -50.59 8.03
N LYS A 95 39.95 -51.73 7.60
CA LYS A 95 40.07 -52.95 8.40
C LYS A 95 41.53 -53.42 8.48
N LYS A 96 42.32 -52.76 9.31
CA LYS A 96 43.46 -53.32 10.05
C LYS A 96 44.09 -52.22 10.88
N ASP A 97 43.74 -52.21 12.16
CA ASP A 97 44.64 -52.03 13.30
C ASP A 97 43.83 -51.63 14.54
N GLY A 98 44.08 -52.34 15.65
CA GLY A 98 43.57 -51.97 16.97
C GLY A 98 42.72 -53.04 17.64
N ALA A 99 43.39 -54.03 18.21
CA ALA A 99 42.84 -54.86 19.26
C ALA A 99 42.75 -54.08 20.58
N GLU A 100 41.76 -54.47 21.40
CA GLU A 100 41.62 -54.29 22.85
C GLU A 100 41.32 -52.89 23.41
N GLY A 101 40.19 -52.76 24.13
CA GLY A 101 40.06 -51.72 25.16
C GLY A 101 38.67 -51.09 25.38
N ASN A 102 37.81 -51.84 26.08
CA ASN A 102 36.80 -51.35 27.03
C ASN A 102 35.52 -50.61 26.54
N ASP A 103 34.42 -51.09 27.10
CA ASP A 103 33.02 -50.84 26.79
C ASP A 103 32.53 -49.46 27.29
N LYS A 104 32.19 -48.56 26.37
CA LYS A 104 31.20 -47.48 26.59
C LYS A 104 30.42 -47.24 25.30
N ARG A 105 29.23 -47.82 25.22
CA ARG A 105 28.21 -47.56 24.20
C ARG A 105 28.01 -46.05 24.00
N ARG A 106 28.56 -45.49 22.91
CA ARG A 106 28.16 -44.17 22.39
C ARG A 106 26.87 -44.36 21.59
N HIS A 107 25.77 -43.77 22.06
CA HIS A 107 24.56 -43.63 21.26
C HIS A 107 24.87 -42.83 19.98
N PRO A 108 24.40 -43.26 18.79
CA PRO A 108 24.56 -42.48 17.56
C PRO A 108 23.83 -41.15 17.73
N GLY A 109 24.57 -40.05 17.58
CA GLY A 109 24.09 -38.69 17.85
C GLY A 109 22.87 -38.35 17.01
N ILE A 110 21.70 -38.28 17.65
CA ILE A 110 20.47 -37.73 17.08
C ILE A 110 20.76 -36.25 16.79
N LEU A 111 20.72 -35.86 15.51
CA LEU A 111 20.74 -34.46 15.12
C LEU A 111 19.62 -33.73 15.88
N PRO A 112 19.89 -32.62 16.59
CA PRO A 112 18.87 -31.91 17.34
C PRO A 112 17.77 -31.42 16.39
N SER A 113 16.51 -31.57 16.78
CA SER A 113 15.39 -31.11 15.96
C SER A 113 15.35 -29.58 15.90
N LEU A 114 14.63 -28.99 14.93
CA LEU A 114 14.53 -27.53 14.81
C LEU A 114 13.97 -26.88 16.08
N GLU A 115 13.03 -27.54 16.74
CA GLU A 115 12.46 -27.12 18.02
C GLU A 115 13.50 -27.14 19.13
N ASP A 116 14.37 -28.16 19.17
CA ASP A 116 15.45 -28.27 20.15
C ASP A 116 16.50 -27.17 19.94
N LEU A 117 16.86 -26.89 18.69
CA LEU A 117 17.78 -25.79 18.34
C LEU A 117 17.20 -24.43 18.75
N LEU A 118 15.91 -24.21 18.50
CA LEU A 118 15.22 -22.99 18.93
C LEU A 118 15.18 -22.88 20.45
N PHE A 119 14.92 -23.99 21.16
CA PHE A 119 14.95 -24.03 22.62
C PHE A 119 16.31 -23.54 23.14
N TYR A 120 17.42 -24.12 22.67
CA TYR A 120 18.75 -23.71 23.13
C TYR A 120 19.08 -22.25 22.79
N THR A 121 18.59 -21.76 21.66
CA THR A 121 18.74 -20.35 21.26
C THR A 121 18.08 -19.39 22.26
N VAL A 122 16.89 -19.74 22.76
CA VAL A 122 16.13 -18.89 23.70
C VAL A 122 16.56 -19.12 25.15
N ALA A 123 16.94 -20.35 25.50
CA ALA A 123 17.34 -20.73 26.84
C ALA A 123 18.69 -20.15 27.25
N GLU A 124 19.58 -19.85 26.30
CA GLU A 124 20.91 -19.27 26.56
C GLU A 124 21.72 -20.11 27.58
N GLY A 125 21.65 -21.44 27.45
CA GLY A 125 22.34 -22.39 28.32
C GLY A 125 21.58 -22.79 29.60
N GLN A 126 20.39 -22.26 29.85
CA GLN A 126 19.53 -22.69 30.97
C GLN A 126 18.76 -23.98 30.65
N GLU A 127 18.36 -24.73 31.68
CA GLU A 127 17.58 -25.98 31.52
C GLU A 127 16.10 -25.73 31.20
N THR A 128 15.57 -24.56 31.55
CA THR A 128 14.18 -24.17 31.33
C THR A 128 14.10 -22.73 30.81
N ILE A 129 13.00 -22.41 30.15
CA ILE A 129 12.71 -21.07 29.62
C ILE A 129 11.50 -20.50 30.35
N PRO A 130 11.63 -19.35 31.04
CA PRO A 130 10.48 -18.61 31.51
C PRO A 130 9.60 -18.15 30.33
N ALA A 131 8.30 -18.39 30.36
CA ALA A 131 7.40 -18.07 29.25
C ALA A 131 7.43 -16.58 28.86
N HIS A 132 7.59 -15.69 29.84
CA HIS A 132 7.74 -14.25 29.58
C HIS A 132 9.00 -13.92 28.79
N LYS A 133 10.11 -14.66 28.99
CA LYS A 133 11.36 -14.48 28.23
C LYS A 133 11.13 -14.86 26.77
N PHE A 134 10.49 -16.00 26.51
CA PHE A 134 10.10 -16.40 25.15
C PHE A 134 9.19 -15.38 24.47
N LEU A 135 8.14 -14.92 25.14
CA LEU A 135 7.21 -13.92 24.58
C LEU A 135 7.88 -12.57 24.33
N THR A 136 8.83 -12.17 25.18
CA THR A 136 9.60 -10.94 25.00
C THR A 136 10.54 -11.06 23.80
N ALA A 137 11.24 -12.19 23.67
CA ALA A 137 12.11 -12.45 22.52
C ALA A 137 11.30 -12.56 21.21
N LEU A 138 10.13 -13.18 21.23
CA LEU A 138 9.20 -13.22 20.10
C LEU A 138 8.78 -11.80 19.68
N LYS A 139 8.38 -10.95 20.62
CA LYS A 139 8.03 -9.53 20.34
C LYS A 139 9.22 -8.75 19.77
N ALA A 140 10.44 -9.05 20.21
CA ALA A 140 11.66 -8.41 19.68
C ALA A 140 11.88 -8.69 18.19
N THR A 141 11.38 -9.81 17.66
CA THR A 141 11.40 -10.09 16.22
C THR A 141 10.44 -9.21 15.41
N GLY A 142 9.52 -8.50 16.08
CA GLY A 142 8.46 -7.71 15.47
C GLY A 142 7.13 -8.44 15.30
N LEU A 143 7.08 -9.75 15.49
CA LEU A 143 5.81 -10.49 15.51
C LEU A 143 4.98 -10.13 16.75
N ARG A 144 3.66 -10.05 16.56
CA ARG A 144 2.71 -9.85 17.65
C ARG A 144 2.20 -11.20 18.15
N SER A 145 1.89 -11.30 19.44
CA SER A 145 1.28 -12.51 20.02
C SER A 145 -0.12 -12.81 19.47
N GLY A 146 -0.78 -11.81 18.88
CA GLY A 146 -2.06 -11.97 18.20
C GLY A 146 -1.96 -12.35 16.72
N ASP A 147 -0.76 -12.66 16.21
CA ASP A 147 -0.57 -13.11 14.83
C ASP A 147 -1.38 -14.41 14.58
N PRO A 148 -2.30 -14.44 13.61
CA PRO A 148 -3.09 -15.63 13.30
C PRO A 148 -2.25 -16.88 13.02
N ARG A 149 -1.04 -16.74 12.46
CA ARG A 149 -0.13 -17.85 12.16
C ARG A 149 0.59 -18.39 13.40
N LEU A 150 0.40 -17.77 14.57
CA LEU A 150 0.93 -18.24 15.87
C LEU A 150 -0.18 -18.73 16.81
N LYS A 151 -1.42 -18.82 16.34
CA LYS A 151 -2.58 -19.15 17.17
C LYS A 151 -2.40 -20.48 17.92
N GLU A 152 -2.01 -21.55 17.23
CA GLU A 152 -1.84 -22.86 17.85
C GLU A 152 -0.74 -22.84 18.92
N CYS A 153 0.37 -22.15 18.64
CA CYS A 153 1.46 -21.97 19.60
C CYS A 153 0.99 -21.24 20.86
N MET A 154 0.28 -20.12 20.70
CA MET A 154 -0.20 -19.31 21.83
C MET A 154 -1.28 -20.04 22.65
N GLU A 155 -2.20 -20.76 22.00
CA GLU A 155 -3.21 -21.57 22.67
C GLU A 155 -2.58 -22.74 23.43
N THR A 156 -1.64 -23.46 22.82
CA THR A 156 -0.93 -24.58 23.45
C THR A 156 -0.07 -24.09 24.62
N LEU A 157 0.60 -22.96 24.47
CA LEU A 157 1.36 -22.31 25.54
C LEU A 157 0.45 -21.97 26.72
N LYS A 158 -0.69 -21.33 26.47
CA LYS A 158 -1.67 -20.97 27.51
C LYS A 158 -2.23 -22.20 28.23
N GLN A 159 -2.52 -23.27 27.50
CA GLN A 159 -3.00 -24.53 28.09
C GLN A 159 -1.92 -25.24 28.91
N THR A 160 -0.67 -25.17 28.46
CA THR A 160 0.48 -25.80 29.13
C THR A 160 0.81 -25.09 30.44
N LEU A 161 0.87 -23.75 30.44
CA LEU A 161 1.14 -22.95 31.64
C LEU A 161 0.08 -23.13 32.73
N LYS A 162 -1.19 -23.41 32.37
CA LYS A 162 -2.24 -23.72 33.36
C LYS A 162 -2.05 -25.05 34.10
N LYS A 163 -1.25 -25.97 33.55
CA LYS A 163 -1.07 -27.33 34.08
C LYS A 163 0.22 -27.50 34.89
N ILE A 164 1.14 -26.54 34.80
CA ILE A 164 2.44 -26.61 35.46
C ILE A 164 2.33 -26.01 36.88
N PRO A 165 2.93 -26.63 37.91
CA PRO A 165 2.83 -26.15 39.29
C PRO A 165 3.37 -24.72 39.50
N ASP A 166 4.43 -24.34 38.79
CA ASP A 166 5.03 -23.01 38.85
C ASP A 166 4.32 -21.98 37.95
N GLY A 167 3.49 -22.44 37.00
CA GLY A 167 2.75 -21.63 36.03
C GLY A 167 3.59 -20.77 35.09
N VAL A 168 4.93 -20.90 35.07
CA VAL A 168 5.83 -19.88 34.48
C VAL A 168 6.94 -20.47 33.61
N THR A 169 7.48 -21.65 33.92
CA THR A 169 8.66 -22.17 33.18
C THR A 169 8.31 -23.30 32.23
N LEU A 170 9.08 -23.40 31.14
CA LEU A 170 8.94 -24.43 30.11
C LEU A 170 10.24 -25.22 30.03
N ASP A 171 10.17 -26.53 30.28
CA ASP A 171 11.25 -27.43 29.91
C ASP A 171 11.31 -27.64 28.39
N ARG A 172 12.35 -28.33 27.92
CA ARG A 172 12.56 -28.61 26.49
C ARG A 172 11.38 -29.31 25.83
N HIS A 173 10.76 -30.28 26.50
CA HIS A 173 9.66 -31.07 25.94
C HIS A 173 8.37 -30.26 25.83
N LEU A 174 8.05 -29.48 26.88
CA LEU A 174 6.90 -28.59 26.91
C LEU A 174 7.05 -27.45 25.89
N PHE A 175 8.26 -26.88 25.77
CA PHE A 175 8.56 -25.89 24.74
C PHE A 175 8.33 -26.46 23.33
N LYS A 176 8.92 -27.63 23.03
CA LYS A 176 8.74 -28.32 21.75
C LYS A 176 7.27 -28.53 21.41
N LYS A 177 6.48 -29.01 22.38
CA LYS A 177 5.03 -29.18 22.24
C LYS A 177 4.33 -27.87 21.89
N CYS A 178 4.75 -26.74 22.47
CA CYS A 178 4.15 -25.43 22.20
C CYS A 178 4.51 -24.90 20.80
N VAL A 179 5.74 -25.12 20.32
CA VAL A 179 6.22 -24.48 19.07
C VAL A 179 6.05 -25.34 17.82
N GLN A 180 5.84 -26.65 17.96
CA GLN A 180 5.84 -27.61 16.84
C GLN A 180 4.95 -27.21 15.66
N SER A 181 3.76 -26.68 15.90
CA SER A 181 2.79 -26.34 14.85
C SER A 181 3.20 -25.11 14.04
N ASN A 182 4.06 -24.25 14.60
CA ASN A 182 4.44 -22.97 14.03
C ASN A 182 5.97 -22.82 13.91
N ILE A 183 6.71 -23.94 13.99
CA ILE A 183 8.18 -23.97 14.09
C ILE A 183 8.87 -23.32 12.90
N VAL A 184 8.31 -23.43 11.69
CA VAL A 184 8.92 -22.84 10.48
C VAL A 184 8.98 -21.32 10.59
N LEU A 185 7.85 -20.67 10.94
CA LEU A 185 7.77 -19.22 11.13
C LEU A 185 8.65 -18.76 12.29
N LEU A 186 8.59 -19.47 13.42
CA LEU A 186 9.41 -19.14 14.60
C LEU A 186 10.91 -19.28 14.28
N THR A 187 11.31 -20.31 13.53
CA THR A 187 12.70 -20.49 13.11
C THR A 187 13.16 -19.32 12.23
N GLN A 188 12.32 -18.85 11.30
CA GLN A 188 12.63 -17.67 10.49
C GLN A 188 12.79 -16.42 11.35
N ALA A 189 11.89 -16.21 12.30
CA ALA A 189 11.89 -15.06 13.21
C ALA A 189 13.17 -15.01 14.06
N PHE A 190 13.48 -16.10 14.77
CA PHE A 190 14.61 -16.15 15.70
C PHE A 190 15.97 -16.28 15.01
N ARG A 191 16.03 -16.77 13.77
CA ARG A 191 17.26 -16.79 12.95
C ARG A 191 17.43 -15.55 12.08
N LYS A 192 16.69 -14.48 12.38
CA LYS A 192 16.76 -13.19 11.69
C LYS A 192 16.62 -13.32 10.16
N LYS A 193 15.73 -14.21 9.71
CA LYS A 193 15.45 -14.45 8.28
C LYS A 193 14.30 -13.63 7.73
N PHE A 194 13.68 -12.79 8.55
CA PHE A 194 12.73 -11.80 8.07
C PHE A 194 13.41 -10.72 7.25
N VAL A 195 12.61 -10.10 6.40
CA VAL A 195 12.98 -9.02 5.47
C VAL A 195 13.61 -7.83 6.19
N ILE A 196 13.28 -7.62 7.46
CA ILE A 196 13.99 -6.69 8.35
C ILE A 196 14.54 -7.49 9.54
N PRO A 197 15.82 -7.92 9.50
CA PRO A 197 16.46 -8.69 10.56
C PRO A 197 16.46 -7.99 11.91
N ASP A 198 16.95 -6.74 11.96
CA ASP A 198 17.12 -5.95 13.19
C ASP A 198 15.93 -5.01 13.40
N PHE A 199 14.74 -5.59 13.60
CA PHE A 199 13.47 -4.85 13.62
C PHE A 199 13.41 -3.76 14.69
N GLN A 200 13.91 -4.00 15.91
CA GLN A 200 13.90 -3.00 16.99
C GLN A 200 14.71 -1.73 16.64
N ALA A 201 15.85 -1.91 15.95
CA ALA A 201 16.66 -0.78 15.51
C ALA A 201 15.95 -0.01 14.39
N PHE A 202 15.30 -0.73 13.47
CA PHE A 202 14.47 -0.11 12.43
C PHE A 202 13.30 0.68 13.02
N THR A 203 12.53 0.12 13.95
CA THR A 203 11.38 0.81 14.56
C THR A 203 11.79 2.05 15.36
N SER A 204 12.96 2.03 16.00
CA SER A 204 13.52 3.21 16.66
C SER A 204 13.78 4.37 15.70
N HIS A 205 14.12 4.10 14.44
CA HIS A 205 14.20 5.14 13.41
C HIS A 205 12.81 5.62 13.00
N ILE A 206 11.84 4.72 12.84
CA ILE A 206 10.45 5.08 12.55
C ILE A 206 9.88 6.02 13.62
N ASP A 207 10.16 5.77 14.90
CA ASP A 207 9.75 6.65 16.01
C ASP A 207 10.32 8.07 15.84
N LYS A 208 11.59 8.19 15.44
CA LYS A 208 12.24 9.49 15.19
C LYS A 208 11.61 10.23 14.00
N LEU A 209 11.30 9.51 12.91
CA LEU A 209 10.62 10.09 11.74
C LEU A 209 9.20 10.54 12.12
N TYR A 210 8.49 9.75 12.92
CA TYR A 210 7.18 10.09 13.45
C TYR A 210 7.22 11.40 14.27
N GLU A 211 8.15 11.50 15.23
CA GLU A 211 8.29 12.68 16.08
C GLU A 211 8.70 13.92 15.28
N LYS A 212 9.58 13.78 14.27
CA LYS A 212 9.93 14.90 13.37
C LYS A 212 8.70 15.41 12.62
N ALA A 213 7.95 14.53 11.96
CA ALA A 213 6.74 14.91 11.22
C ALA A 213 5.64 15.50 12.13
N LYS A 214 5.54 15.04 13.38
CA LYS A 214 4.58 15.54 14.37
C LYS A 214 4.72 17.03 14.66
N THR A 215 5.93 17.58 14.53
CA THR A 215 6.20 19.02 14.76
C THR A 215 5.51 19.93 13.73
N LEU A 216 5.09 19.39 12.57
CA LEU A 216 4.36 20.14 11.57
C LEU A 216 2.92 20.38 12.03
N THR A 217 2.54 21.66 12.08
CA THR A 217 1.19 22.12 12.48
C THR A 217 0.41 22.75 11.32
N GLY A 218 0.99 22.74 10.11
CA GLY A 218 0.35 23.28 8.91
C GLY A 218 -0.74 22.36 8.32
N GLY A 219 -1.46 22.90 7.33
CA GLY A 219 -2.55 22.21 6.65
C GLY A 219 -3.94 22.60 7.17
N GLN A 220 -4.97 22.04 6.57
CA GLN A 220 -6.37 22.25 6.96
C GLN A 220 -7.12 20.93 6.96
N VAL A 221 -7.90 20.67 8.01
CA VAL A 221 -8.79 19.50 8.06
C VAL A 221 -9.87 19.68 7.00
N ALA A 222 -10.20 18.61 6.28
CA ALA A 222 -11.30 18.63 5.31
C ALA A 222 -12.63 18.95 6.03
N ASP A 223 -13.29 20.03 5.62
CA ASP A 223 -14.46 20.58 6.30
C ASP A 223 -15.72 20.64 5.42
N TYR A 224 -15.65 20.15 4.18
CA TYR A 224 -16.77 20.12 3.24
C TYR A 224 -17.91 19.19 3.69
N ILE A 225 -17.63 18.24 4.59
CA ILE A 225 -18.65 17.46 5.32
C ILE A 225 -18.36 17.47 6.83
N PRO A 226 -19.41 17.47 7.68
CA PRO A 226 -19.24 17.60 9.12
C PRO A 226 -18.53 16.40 9.77
N GLN A 227 -18.55 15.22 9.15
CA GLN A 227 -17.89 14.02 9.70
C GLN A 227 -16.37 14.13 9.63
N LEU A 228 -15.82 14.73 8.57
CA LEU A 228 -14.37 14.96 8.47
C LEU A 228 -13.92 16.13 9.34
N ALA A 229 -14.73 17.20 9.42
CA ALA A 229 -14.45 18.38 10.24
C ALA A 229 -14.33 18.08 11.75
N LYS A 230 -14.88 16.95 12.21
CA LYS A 230 -14.84 16.52 13.62
C LYS A 230 -13.46 16.02 14.06
N PHE A 231 -12.60 15.59 13.14
CA PHE A 231 -11.30 15.07 13.51
C PHE A 231 -10.39 16.20 14.00
N SER A 232 -9.74 15.97 15.14
CA SER A 232 -8.77 16.93 15.67
C SER A 232 -7.56 17.03 14.71
N PRO A 233 -7.08 18.25 14.42
CA PRO A 233 -5.85 18.45 13.62
C PRO A 233 -4.60 17.87 14.29
N ASP A 234 -4.65 17.62 15.61
CA ASP A 234 -3.51 17.10 16.37
C ASP A 234 -3.29 15.60 16.16
N LEU A 235 -4.28 14.88 15.63
CA LEU A 235 -4.18 13.44 15.40
C LEU A 235 -3.07 13.11 14.41
N TRP A 236 -2.20 12.19 14.82
CA TRP A 236 -1.09 11.72 13.99
C TRP A 236 -0.74 10.28 14.34
N ALA A 237 -0.75 9.44 13.31
CA ALA A 237 -0.53 8.02 13.45
C ALA A 237 0.29 7.45 12.28
N VAL A 238 1.20 6.53 12.60
CA VAL A 238 1.94 5.73 11.64
C VAL A 238 1.88 4.26 12.07
N SER A 239 1.46 3.40 11.16
CA SER A 239 1.49 1.95 11.33
C SER A 239 2.20 1.28 10.16
N LEU A 240 3.02 0.28 10.45
CA LEU A 240 3.68 -0.53 9.43
C LEU A 240 3.49 -2.03 9.67
N CYS A 241 3.48 -2.78 8.57
CA CYS A 241 3.46 -4.24 8.56
C CYS A 241 4.42 -4.74 7.46
N THR A 242 5.40 -5.56 7.81
CA THR A 242 6.30 -6.16 6.81
C THR A 242 5.65 -7.33 6.09
N VAL A 243 6.22 -7.75 4.97
CA VAL A 243 5.73 -8.92 4.21
C VAL A 243 5.83 -10.23 5.02
N ASP A 244 6.65 -10.26 6.07
CA ASP A 244 6.77 -11.38 7.01
C ASP A 244 5.83 -11.28 8.22
N GLY A 245 5.10 -10.16 8.35
CA GLY A 245 4.16 -9.92 9.45
C GLY A 245 4.76 -9.25 10.69
N GLN A 246 5.97 -8.69 10.60
CA GLN A 246 6.52 -7.83 11.65
C GLN A 246 5.74 -6.51 11.67
N ARG A 247 5.40 -6.00 12.86
CA ARG A 247 4.50 -4.84 12.99
C ARG A 247 4.98 -3.84 14.04
N HIS A 248 4.86 -2.57 13.70
CA HIS A 248 5.15 -1.45 14.59
C HIS A 248 4.17 -0.30 14.35
N THR A 249 3.86 0.44 15.41
CA THR A 249 2.78 1.43 15.42
C THR A 249 3.12 2.55 16.40
N VAL A 250 2.93 3.80 15.98
CA VAL A 250 3.23 5.01 16.78
C VAL A 250 2.10 6.03 16.61
N GLY A 251 1.67 6.63 17.72
CA GLY A 251 0.60 7.64 17.73
C GLY A 251 -0.81 7.07 17.79
N ASP A 252 -1.78 7.77 17.19
CA ASP A 252 -3.22 7.51 17.29
C ASP A 252 -3.71 6.35 16.40
N THR A 253 -2.97 5.23 16.38
CA THR A 253 -3.08 4.19 15.33
C THR A 253 -4.37 3.38 15.34
N LYS A 254 -5.11 3.42 16.44
CA LYS A 254 -6.36 2.65 16.66
C LYS A 254 -7.62 3.45 16.44
N VAL A 255 -7.51 4.75 16.17
CA VAL A 255 -8.67 5.59 15.86
C VAL A 255 -9.19 5.21 14.48
N PRO A 256 -10.47 4.85 14.34
CA PRO A 256 -11.05 4.54 13.04
C PRO A 256 -11.27 5.82 12.23
N PHE A 257 -11.00 5.75 10.93
CA PHE A 257 -11.26 6.82 9.97
C PHE A 257 -11.69 6.23 8.61
N CYS A 258 -12.43 7.02 7.82
CA CYS A 258 -12.87 6.58 6.49
C CYS A 258 -11.68 6.53 5.51
N LEU A 259 -11.53 5.43 4.76
CA LEU A 259 -10.51 5.27 3.72
C LEU A 259 -10.58 6.36 2.66
N GLN A 260 -11.77 6.83 2.32
CA GLN A 260 -11.99 7.80 1.26
C GLN A 260 -11.29 7.33 -0.02
N SER A 261 -10.52 8.19 -0.69
CA SER A 261 -9.83 7.83 -1.94
C SER A 261 -8.77 6.73 -1.79
N CYS A 262 -8.34 6.35 -0.57
CA CYS A 262 -7.46 5.20 -0.37
C CYS A 262 -8.11 3.86 -0.76
N VAL A 263 -9.44 3.79 -0.86
CA VAL A 263 -10.15 2.56 -1.30
C VAL A 263 -9.99 2.30 -2.80
N LYS A 264 -9.70 3.33 -3.60
CA LYS A 264 -9.62 3.25 -5.07
C LYS A 264 -8.65 2.17 -5.59
N PRO A 265 -7.38 2.11 -5.13
CA PRO A 265 -6.47 1.04 -5.52
C PRO A 265 -6.96 -0.35 -5.09
N LEU A 266 -7.57 -0.45 -3.91
CA LEU A 266 -8.03 -1.73 -3.36
C LEU A 266 -9.16 -2.32 -4.20
N LYS A 267 -10.17 -1.52 -4.55
CA LYS A 267 -11.25 -1.99 -5.43
C LYS A 267 -10.78 -2.28 -6.85
N TYR A 268 -9.85 -1.51 -7.38
CA TYR A 268 -9.23 -1.80 -8.68
C TYR A 268 -8.52 -3.14 -8.68
N ALA A 269 -7.76 -3.45 -7.62
CA ALA A 269 -7.12 -4.74 -7.47
C ALA A 269 -8.13 -5.90 -7.44
N VAL A 270 -9.26 -5.74 -6.73
CA VAL A 270 -10.34 -6.74 -6.70
C VAL A 270 -10.93 -6.96 -8.09
N VAL A 271 -11.22 -5.90 -8.83
CA VAL A 271 -11.84 -6.01 -10.16
C VAL A 271 -10.87 -6.64 -11.17
N VAL A 272 -9.58 -6.28 -11.15
CA VAL A 272 -8.58 -6.95 -12.01
C VAL A 272 -8.37 -8.40 -11.59
N HIS A 273 -8.44 -8.71 -10.30
CA HIS A 273 -8.39 -10.09 -9.82
C HIS A 273 -9.52 -10.94 -10.38
N ASP A 274 -10.73 -10.40 -10.46
CA ASP A 274 -11.92 -11.09 -10.95
C ASP A 274 -11.98 -11.21 -12.49
N HIS A 275 -11.58 -10.15 -13.21
CA HIS A 275 -11.85 -10.02 -14.65
C HIS A 275 -10.60 -10.00 -15.55
N GLY A 276 -9.40 -9.89 -14.98
CA GLY A 276 -8.16 -9.71 -15.72
C GLY A 276 -7.95 -8.28 -16.25
N THR A 277 -6.71 -7.96 -16.62
CA THR A 277 -6.32 -6.60 -17.05
C THR A 277 -7.08 -6.13 -18.28
N GLU A 278 -7.21 -6.99 -19.28
CA GLU A 278 -7.72 -6.64 -20.61
C GLU A 278 -9.18 -6.17 -20.53
N TYR A 279 -10.01 -6.89 -19.78
CA TYR A 279 -11.41 -6.53 -19.61
C TYR A 279 -11.55 -5.20 -18.88
N VAL A 280 -10.88 -5.03 -17.74
CA VAL A 280 -10.97 -3.80 -16.94
C VAL A 280 -10.53 -2.57 -17.73
N HIS A 281 -9.43 -2.70 -18.48
CA HIS A 281 -8.89 -1.61 -19.27
C HIS A 281 -9.57 -1.41 -20.64
N SER A 282 -10.57 -2.22 -20.97
CA SER A 282 -11.51 -1.85 -22.04
C SER A 282 -12.41 -0.67 -21.62
N PHE A 283 -12.57 -0.42 -20.31
CA PHE A 283 -13.39 0.67 -19.76
C PHE A 283 -12.60 1.83 -19.15
N ILE A 284 -11.35 1.59 -18.71
CA ILE A 284 -10.54 2.56 -17.95
C ILE A 284 -9.12 2.62 -18.53
N GLY A 285 -8.58 3.82 -18.69
CA GLY A 285 -7.19 4.04 -19.10
C GLY A 285 -6.14 3.58 -18.07
N LYS A 286 -4.87 3.76 -18.41
CA LYS A 286 -3.70 3.34 -17.62
C LYS A 286 -2.74 4.48 -17.28
N GLU A 287 -3.05 5.70 -17.70
CA GLU A 287 -2.08 6.80 -17.72
C GLU A 287 -2.52 7.94 -16.80
N PRO A 288 -1.56 8.72 -16.26
CA PRO A 288 -1.89 9.95 -15.58
C PRO A 288 -2.57 10.92 -16.55
N SER A 289 -3.51 11.72 -16.07
CA SER A 289 -4.22 12.69 -16.92
C SER A 289 -3.33 13.85 -17.38
N GLY A 290 -2.24 14.16 -16.67
CA GLY A 290 -1.45 15.39 -16.86
C GLY A 290 -2.21 16.69 -16.56
N LEU A 291 -3.49 16.57 -16.19
CA LEU A 291 -4.42 17.66 -15.88
C LEU A 291 -4.76 17.63 -14.40
N ARG A 292 -5.09 18.80 -13.85
CA ARG A 292 -5.58 18.90 -12.47
C ARG A 292 -6.72 17.91 -12.22
N PHE A 293 -6.67 17.18 -11.12
CA PHE A 293 -7.64 16.15 -10.75
C PHE A 293 -9.09 16.67 -10.69
N ASN A 294 -9.28 17.98 -10.64
CA ASN A 294 -10.57 18.66 -10.60
C ASN A 294 -11.31 18.76 -11.93
N LYS A 295 -10.66 18.46 -13.05
CA LYS A 295 -11.25 18.61 -14.38
C LYS A 295 -12.00 17.34 -14.83
N LEU A 296 -13.16 17.54 -15.46
CA LEU A 296 -14.03 16.49 -15.99
C LEU A 296 -13.61 16.12 -17.41
N PHE A 297 -12.54 15.34 -17.57
CA PHE A 297 -12.09 14.88 -18.89
C PHE A 297 -11.98 13.35 -18.94
N LEU A 298 -12.30 12.83 -20.11
CA LEU A 298 -11.95 11.49 -20.56
C LEU A 298 -10.71 11.60 -21.45
N ASP A 299 -10.05 10.49 -21.69
CA ASP A 299 -9.00 10.39 -22.70
C ASP A 299 -9.58 10.44 -24.13
N GLU A 300 -8.70 10.32 -25.12
CA GLU A 300 -9.06 10.36 -26.54
C GLU A 300 -9.96 9.17 -26.97
N ASP A 301 -9.98 8.09 -26.17
CA ASP A 301 -10.79 6.90 -26.38
C ASP A 301 -12.13 6.94 -25.62
N ASP A 302 -12.54 8.12 -25.10
CA ASP A 302 -13.73 8.31 -24.27
C ASP A 302 -13.74 7.43 -22.99
N LYS A 303 -12.55 7.17 -22.39
CA LYS A 303 -12.41 6.46 -21.11
C LYS A 303 -11.86 7.36 -20.01
N PRO A 304 -12.14 7.09 -18.73
CA PRO A 304 -11.43 7.77 -17.65
C PRO A 304 -9.94 7.40 -17.67
N HIS A 305 -9.06 8.39 -17.48
CA HIS A 305 -7.61 8.20 -17.61
C HIS A 305 -7.00 7.04 -16.79
N ASN A 306 -7.47 6.83 -15.56
CA ASN A 306 -6.96 5.78 -14.66
C ASN A 306 -7.95 5.53 -13.49
N PRO A 307 -7.84 4.41 -12.75
CA PRO A 307 -8.72 4.10 -11.62
C PRO A 307 -8.46 4.94 -10.35
N MET A 308 -7.41 5.76 -10.31
CA MET A 308 -7.06 6.56 -9.13
C MET A 308 -7.79 7.91 -9.09
N VAL A 309 -8.34 8.37 -10.21
CA VAL A 309 -9.25 9.52 -10.28
C VAL A 309 -10.71 9.11 -10.06
N ASN A 310 -11.58 10.05 -9.67
CA ASN A 310 -12.98 9.73 -9.34
C ASN A 310 -13.75 9.08 -10.50
N ALA A 311 -13.59 9.57 -11.74
CA ALA A 311 -14.27 9.00 -12.90
C ALA A 311 -13.90 7.53 -13.13
N GLY A 312 -12.60 7.21 -13.14
CA GLY A 312 -12.14 5.82 -13.28
C GLY A 312 -12.53 4.96 -12.09
N ALA A 313 -12.54 5.52 -10.89
CA ALA A 313 -13.01 4.82 -9.70
C ALA A 313 -14.51 4.52 -9.74
N ILE A 314 -15.35 5.39 -10.32
CA ILE A 314 -16.79 5.16 -10.51
C ILE A 314 -17.02 4.06 -11.55
N VAL A 315 -16.34 4.12 -12.69
CA VAL A 315 -16.37 3.04 -13.69
C VAL A 315 -15.87 1.73 -13.08
N CYS A 316 -14.78 1.76 -12.30
CA CYS A 316 -14.28 0.57 -11.59
C CYS A 316 -15.31 -0.01 -10.62
N THR A 317 -16.09 0.82 -9.92
CA THR A 317 -17.18 0.34 -9.05
C THR A 317 -18.24 -0.42 -9.86
N SER A 318 -18.56 0.02 -11.08
CA SER A 318 -19.56 -0.66 -11.94
C SER A 318 -19.15 -2.08 -12.32
N LEU A 319 -17.86 -2.40 -12.27
CA LEU A 319 -17.33 -3.71 -12.66
C LEU A 319 -17.38 -4.74 -11.53
N ILE A 320 -17.64 -4.32 -10.28
CA ILE A 320 -17.71 -5.25 -9.15
C ILE A 320 -19.00 -6.06 -9.25
N LYS A 321 -18.89 -7.39 -9.41
CA LYS A 321 -20.01 -8.36 -9.39
C LYS A 321 -21.25 -7.83 -10.13
N GLN A 322 -21.11 -7.52 -11.42
CA GLN A 322 -22.07 -6.75 -12.23
C GLN A 322 -23.55 -7.15 -12.07
N HIS A 323 -23.84 -8.45 -11.96
CA HIS A 323 -25.20 -9.00 -11.86
C HIS A 323 -25.78 -9.07 -10.44
N ALA A 324 -25.02 -8.66 -9.43
CA ALA A 324 -25.46 -8.68 -8.03
C ALA A 324 -26.08 -7.34 -7.59
N SER A 325 -26.87 -7.38 -6.53
CA SER A 325 -27.37 -6.18 -5.86
C SER A 325 -26.24 -5.37 -5.20
N ASN A 326 -26.48 -4.10 -4.89
CA ASN A 326 -25.46 -3.28 -4.21
C ASN A 326 -25.10 -3.81 -2.82
N ALA A 327 -26.05 -4.42 -2.10
CA ALA A 327 -25.78 -5.05 -0.81
C ALA A 327 -24.76 -6.19 -0.95
N GLU A 328 -24.99 -7.10 -1.90
CA GLU A 328 -24.07 -8.21 -2.20
C GLU A 328 -22.71 -7.72 -2.71
N LYS A 329 -22.69 -6.68 -3.56
CA LYS A 329 -21.46 -6.03 -4.04
C LYS A 329 -20.66 -5.44 -2.88
N PHE A 330 -21.33 -4.78 -1.94
CA PHE A 330 -20.69 -4.20 -0.76
C PHE A 330 -20.13 -5.27 0.17
N ASP A 331 -20.90 -6.33 0.46
CA ASP A 331 -20.44 -7.47 1.27
C ASP A 331 -19.24 -8.18 0.63
N TYR A 332 -19.26 -8.31 -0.70
CA TYR A 332 -18.15 -8.87 -1.46
C TYR A 332 -16.88 -8.02 -1.32
N ALA A 333 -16.99 -6.70 -1.50
CA ALA A 333 -15.88 -5.77 -1.33
C ALA A 333 -15.34 -5.80 0.12
N MET A 334 -16.24 -5.77 1.13
CA MET A 334 -15.88 -5.87 2.54
C MET A 334 -15.16 -7.17 2.87
N THR A 335 -15.57 -8.29 2.28
CA THR A 335 -14.90 -9.58 2.44
C THR A 335 -13.45 -9.54 1.94
N PHE A 336 -13.23 -8.97 0.76
CA PHE A 336 -11.87 -8.79 0.23
C PHE A 336 -11.02 -7.88 1.11
N LEU A 337 -11.56 -6.75 1.55
CA LEU A 337 -10.83 -5.83 2.43
C LEU A 337 -10.48 -6.48 3.78
N LYS A 338 -11.40 -7.25 4.37
CA LYS A 338 -11.13 -8.03 5.61
C LYS A 338 -10.00 -9.04 5.39
N LYS A 339 -10.00 -9.76 4.27
CA LYS A 339 -8.91 -10.69 3.91
C LYS A 339 -7.57 -9.98 3.75
N MET A 340 -7.55 -8.85 3.03
CA MET A 340 -6.35 -8.02 2.87
C MET A 340 -5.84 -7.46 4.21
N ALA A 341 -6.74 -7.19 5.16
CA ALA A 341 -6.40 -6.73 6.50
C ALA A 341 -6.08 -7.86 7.49
N GLY A 342 -6.11 -9.12 7.07
CA GLY A 342 -5.93 -10.28 7.94
C GLY A 342 -6.98 -10.38 9.05
N ASN A 343 -8.22 -10.01 8.74
CA ASN A 343 -9.38 -9.95 9.64
C ASN A 343 -9.28 -8.91 10.76
N GLU A 344 -8.41 -7.90 10.63
CA GLU A 344 -8.45 -6.72 11.50
C GLU A 344 -9.63 -5.80 11.19
N TYR A 345 -9.72 -4.68 11.90
CA TYR A 345 -10.84 -3.76 11.82
C TYR A 345 -11.06 -3.22 10.39
N VAL A 346 -12.23 -3.54 9.84
CA VAL A 346 -12.79 -2.96 8.62
C VAL A 346 -14.26 -2.66 8.91
N GLY A 347 -14.57 -1.39 9.07
CA GLY A 347 -15.89 -0.87 9.46
C GLY A 347 -16.57 -0.11 8.33
N PHE A 348 -17.66 0.58 8.66
CA PHE A 348 -18.42 1.39 7.72
C PHE A 348 -19.11 2.55 8.44
N SER A 349 -18.92 3.77 7.91
CA SER A 349 -19.53 4.97 8.44
C SER A 349 -20.76 5.36 7.64
N ASN A 350 -21.95 4.95 8.08
CA ASN A 350 -23.19 5.40 7.44
C ASN A 350 -23.34 6.93 7.48
N ALA A 351 -22.85 7.58 8.55
CA ALA A 351 -22.90 9.03 8.67
C ALA A 351 -22.10 9.74 7.55
N THR A 352 -20.86 9.30 7.30
CA THR A 352 -20.03 9.83 6.21
C THR A 352 -20.64 9.50 4.85
N PHE A 353 -21.16 8.28 4.67
CA PHE A 353 -21.85 7.89 3.43
C PHE A 353 -23.00 8.84 3.09
N GLN A 354 -23.89 9.15 4.04
CA GLN A 354 -25.01 10.06 3.81
C GLN A 354 -24.53 11.46 3.40
N SER A 355 -23.57 12.02 4.14
CA SER A 355 -23.06 13.37 3.84
C SER A 355 -22.25 13.45 2.55
N GLU A 356 -21.46 12.42 2.19
CA GLU A 356 -20.77 12.33 0.89
C GLU A 356 -21.76 12.24 -0.27
N ARG A 357 -22.87 11.51 -0.08
CA ARG A 357 -23.93 11.39 -1.08
C ARG A 357 -24.66 12.73 -1.28
N GLU A 358 -25.03 13.40 -0.19
CA GLU A 358 -25.74 14.69 -0.23
C GLU A 358 -24.90 15.83 -0.82
N SER A 359 -23.59 15.85 -0.56
CA SER A 359 -22.65 16.85 -1.09
C SER A 359 -21.96 16.40 -2.40
N GLY A 360 -22.41 15.28 -2.97
CA GLY A 360 -21.74 14.55 -4.05
C GLY A 360 -21.94 15.11 -5.46
N ASP A 361 -22.39 16.35 -5.63
CA ASP A 361 -22.81 16.96 -6.92
C ASP A 361 -21.81 16.71 -8.06
N ARG A 362 -20.51 16.84 -7.76
CA ARG A 362 -19.46 16.62 -8.74
C ARG A 362 -19.42 15.17 -9.22
N ASN A 363 -19.60 14.20 -8.33
CA ASN A 363 -19.63 12.80 -8.70
C ASN A 363 -20.91 12.45 -9.48
N PHE A 364 -22.04 13.11 -9.20
CA PHE A 364 -23.23 13.02 -10.04
C PHE A 364 -22.97 13.54 -11.46
N ALA A 365 -22.35 14.72 -11.60
CA ALA A 365 -21.97 15.27 -12.91
C ALA A 365 -21.05 14.31 -13.69
N ILE A 366 -20.06 13.71 -13.02
CA ILE A 366 -19.20 12.66 -13.59
C ILE A 366 -20.05 11.47 -14.05
N GLY A 367 -20.94 10.96 -13.19
CA GLY A 367 -21.78 9.81 -13.49
C GLY A 367 -22.66 10.01 -14.72
N TYR A 368 -23.36 11.15 -14.82
CA TYR A 368 -24.16 11.47 -16.01
C TYR A 368 -23.31 11.61 -17.27
N TYR A 369 -22.14 12.23 -17.18
CA TYR A 369 -21.23 12.35 -18.33
C TYR A 369 -20.71 10.99 -18.81
N LEU A 370 -20.32 10.11 -17.89
CA LEU A 370 -19.91 8.73 -18.19
C LEU A 370 -21.05 7.91 -18.81
N LYS A 371 -22.29 8.12 -18.36
CA LYS A 371 -23.48 7.46 -18.89
C LYS A 371 -23.74 7.86 -20.35
N GLU A 372 -23.69 9.16 -20.65
CA GLU A 372 -23.85 9.69 -22.01
C GLU A 372 -22.79 9.12 -22.96
N LYS A 373 -21.54 9.04 -22.50
CA LYS A 373 -20.40 8.50 -23.25
C LYS A 373 -20.31 6.98 -23.28
N LYS A 374 -21.29 6.26 -22.69
CA LYS A 374 -21.34 4.79 -22.65
C LYS A 374 -20.09 4.16 -22.02
N CYS A 375 -19.51 4.80 -21.01
CA CYS A 375 -18.30 4.31 -20.32
C CYS A 375 -18.58 3.14 -19.35
N PHE A 376 -19.86 2.81 -19.10
CA PHE A 376 -20.26 1.72 -18.22
C PHE A 376 -20.56 0.44 -19.00
N PRO A 377 -20.44 -0.75 -18.38
CA PRO A 377 -20.96 -1.99 -18.94
C PRO A 377 -22.45 -1.89 -19.28
N GLU A 378 -22.88 -2.66 -20.27
CA GLU A 378 -24.29 -2.70 -20.67
C GLU A 378 -25.20 -3.11 -19.50
N GLY A 379 -26.37 -2.47 -19.39
CA GLY A 379 -27.32 -2.73 -18.31
C GLY A 379 -26.97 -2.09 -16.96
N THR A 380 -25.93 -1.26 -16.88
CA THR A 380 -25.54 -0.58 -15.63
C THR A 380 -26.50 0.56 -15.27
N ASP A 381 -27.04 0.53 -14.05
CA ASP A 381 -27.70 1.69 -13.44
C ASP A 381 -26.67 2.63 -12.78
N MET A 382 -26.41 3.77 -13.43
CA MET A 382 -25.44 4.77 -12.99
C MET A 382 -25.72 5.28 -11.57
N THR A 383 -26.98 5.56 -11.21
CA THR A 383 -27.32 6.12 -9.90
C THR A 383 -27.03 5.12 -8.79
N SER A 384 -27.43 3.86 -8.99
CA SER A 384 -27.11 2.76 -8.09
C SER A 384 -25.58 2.56 -7.94
N ILE A 385 -24.80 2.66 -9.02
CA ILE A 385 -23.33 2.57 -8.93
C ILE A 385 -22.71 3.75 -8.18
N LEU A 386 -23.27 4.96 -8.29
CA LEU A 386 -22.82 6.09 -7.49
C LEU A 386 -23.06 5.88 -6.00
N ASP A 387 -24.23 5.35 -5.61
CA ASP A 387 -24.50 5.00 -4.21
C ASP A 387 -23.46 4.00 -3.68
N LEU A 388 -23.17 2.93 -4.44
CA LEU A 388 -22.12 1.97 -4.06
C LEU A 388 -20.74 2.63 -4.00
N TYR A 389 -20.43 3.55 -4.92
CA TYR A 389 -19.17 4.30 -4.89
C TYR A 389 -19.02 5.11 -3.58
N PHE A 390 -20.08 5.79 -3.15
CA PHE A 390 -20.09 6.53 -1.88
C PHE A 390 -19.96 5.58 -0.67
N GLN A 391 -20.65 4.43 -0.69
CA GLN A 391 -20.51 3.41 0.35
C GLN A 391 -19.06 2.94 0.50
N LEU A 392 -18.39 2.62 -0.62
CA LEU A 392 -17.00 2.18 -0.60
C LEU A 392 -16.03 3.26 -0.08
N CYS A 393 -16.30 4.55 -0.36
CA CYS A 393 -15.47 5.65 0.16
C CYS A 393 -15.64 5.85 1.68
N ALA A 394 -16.81 5.48 2.22
CA ALA A 394 -17.14 5.59 3.64
C ALA A 394 -16.75 4.36 4.49
N ILE A 395 -16.04 3.39 3.91
CA ILE A 395 -15.46 2.25 4.65
C ILE A 395 -14.43 2.78 5.66
N GLU A 396 -14.48 2.29 6.89
CA GLU A 396 -13.59 2.70 7.98
C GLU A 396 -12.47 1.67 8.19
N VAL A 397 -11.29 2.18 8.51
CA VAL A 397 -10.11 1.39 8.89
C VAL A 397 -9.40 2.07 10.05
N THR A 398 -8.48 1.36 10.70
CA THR A 398 -7.46 1.97 11.55
C THR A 398 -6.13 1.99 10.80
N CYS A 399 -5.13 2.74 11.28
CA CYS A 399 -3.79 2.67 10.69
C CYS A 399 -3.24 1.24 10.77
N GLU A 400 -3.51 0.54 11.86
CA GLU A 400 -3.09 -0.85 12.06
C GLU A 400 -3.62 -1.78 10.97
N SER A 401 -4.93 -1.77 10.69
CA SER A 401 -5.53 -2.67 9.70
C SER A 401 -5.16 -2.29 8.27
N ALA A 402 -5.11 -0.99 7.96
CA ALA A 402 -4.71 -0.52 6.64
C ALA A 402 -3.23 -0.78 6.32
N SER A 403 -2.35 -0.78 7.32
CA SER A 403 -0.94 -1.18 7.11
C SER A 403 -0.82 -2.64 6.66
N VAL A 404 -1.69 -3.53 7.15
CA VAL A 404 -1.76 -4.93 6.71
C VAL A 404 -2.31 -5.04 5.28
N MET A 405 -3.31 -4.21 4.91
CA MET A 405 -3.79 -4.13 3.52
C MET A 405 -2.67 -3.69 2.56
N ALA A 406 -1.92 -2.65 2.92
CA ALA A 406 -0.75 -2.21 2.15
C ALA A 406 0.31 -3.32 2.06
N ALA A 407 0.54 -4.05 3.15
CA ALA A 407 1.53 -5.13 3.18
C ALA A 407 1.09 -6.35 2.36
N THR A 408 -0.22 -6.59 2.23
CA THR A 408 -0.77 -7.57 1.29
C THR A 408 -0.41 -7.22 -0.16
N LEU A 409 -0.48 -5.93 -0.53
CA LEU A 409 0.00 -5.47 -1.83
C LEU A 409 1.53 -5.58 -1.95
N ALA A 410 2.28 -5.23 -0.89
CA ALA A 410 3.74 -5.39 -0.86
C ALA A 410 4.18 -6.85 -1.07
N ASN A 411 3.37 -7.81 -0.60
CA ASN A 411 3.63 -9.24 -0.62
C ASN A 411 2.96 -9.97 -1.81
N GLY A 412 2.77 -9.28 -2.94
CA GLY A 412 2.26 -9.92 -4.16
C GLY A 412 0.85 -10.48 -4.05
N GLY A 413 0.03 -9.94 -3.14
CA GLY A 413 -1.38 -10.33 -2.94
C GLY A 413 -1.58 -11.40 -1.88
N ILE A 414 -0.54 -11.78 -1.13
CA ILE A 414 -0.62 -12.72 -0.01
C ILE A 414 -0.66 -11.94 1.29
N CYS A 415 -1.69 -12.14 2.10
CA CYS A 415 -1.80 -11.44 3.38
C CYS A 415 -0.67 -11.89 4.34
N PRO A 416 0.19 -10.98 4.82
CA PRO A 416 1.41 -11.35 5.53
C PRO A 416 1.16 -12.01 6.89
N ILE A 417 0.03 -11.72 7.53
CA ILE A 417 -0.31 -12.25 8.86
C ILE A 417 -1.22 -13.48 8.82
N THR A 418 -1.70 -13.90 7.64
CA THR A 418 -2.54 -15.11 7.51
C THR A 418 -1.95 -16.13 6.54
N GLY A 419 -1.10 -15.70 5.59
CA GLY A 419 -0.61 -16.53 4.49
C GLY A 419 -1.65 -16.79 3.39
N GLU A 420 -2.85 -16.22 3.48
CA GLU A 420 -3.90 -16.38 2.46
C GLU A 420 -3.53 -15.59 1.19
N ARG A 421 -3.65 -16.23 0.02
CA ARG A 421 -3.61 -15.52 -1.26
C ARG A 421 -4.94 -14.81 -1.50
N VAL A 422 -4.94 -13.49 -1.35
CA VAL A 422 -6.13 -12.65 -1.47
C VAL A 422 -6.31 -12.09 -2.88
N LEU A 423 -5.21 -11.75 -3.55
CA LEU A 423 -5.22 -11.12 -4.89
C LEU A 423 -4.31 -11.86 -5.86
N SER A 424 -4.56 -11.71 -7.16
CA SER A 424 -3.67 -12.20 -8.20
C SER A 424 -2.42 -11.31 -8.29
N PRO A 425 -1.22 -11.85 -8.56
CA PRO A 425 -0.01 -11.05 -8.72
C PRO A 425 -0.13 -9.98 -9.82
N GLU A 426 -0.89 -10.28 -10.88
CA GLU A 426 -1.22 -9.34 -11.95
C GLU A 426 -1.96 -8.11 -11.42
N ALA A 427 -3.05 -8.32 -10.67
CA ALA A 427 -3.83 -7.23 -10.08
C ALA A 427 -2.96 -6.35 -9.18
N VAL A 428 -2.09 -6.97 -8.36
CA VAL A 428 -1.19 -6.26 -7.47
C VAL A 428 -0.18 -5.41 -8.26
N ARG A 429 0.50 -6.00 -9.26
CA ARG A 429 1.47 -5.28 -10.10
C ARG A 429 0.85 -4.05 -10.77
N ASN A 430 -0.33 -4.21 -11.36
CA ASN A 430 -1.00 -3.10 -12.04
C ASN A 430 -1.41 -2.01 -11.05
N THR A 431 -1.94 -2.42 -9.88
CA THR A 431 -2.35 -1.50 -8.82
C THR A 431 -1.17 -0.66 -8.34
N LEU A 432 -0.03 -1.29 -8.06
CA LEU A 432 1.18 -0.58 -7.63
C LEU A 432 1.73 0.37 -8.71
N SER A 433 1.66 -0.04 -9.98
CA SER A 433 2.09 0.81 -11.11
C SER A 433 1.24 2.08 -11.23
N LEU A 434 -0.07 1.96 -11.03
CA LEU A 434 -1.01 3.09 -11.09
C LEU A 434 -0.98 3.93 -9.80
N MET A 435 -0.73 3.33 -8.64
CA MET A 435 -0.46 4.08 -7.41
C MET A 435 0.80 4.93 -7.54
N HIS A 436 1.86 4.39 -8.17
CA HIS A 436 3.10 5.13 -8.38
C HIS A 436 2.90 6.38 -9.24
N SER A 437 2.18 6.27 -10.36
CA SER A 437 2.02 7.38 -11.32
C SER A 437 0.81 8.29 -11.07
N CYS A 438 -0.23 7.80 -10.39
CA CYS A 438 -1.54 8.48 -10.31
C CYS A 438 -2.10 8.60 -8.88
N GLY A 439 -1.34 8.21 -7.85
CA GLY A 439 -1.88 7.97 -6.51
C GLY A 439 -2.06 9.17 -5.58
N MET A 440 -1.34 10.27 -5.81
CA MET A 440 -1.21 11.40 -4.87
C MET A 440 -1.80 12.71 -5.43
N TYR A 441 -2.91 12.59 -6.16
CA TYR A 441 -3.57 13.72 -6.83
C TYR A 441 -2.60 14.44 -7.78
N ASP A 442 -2.63 15.78 -7.83
CA ASP A 442 -1.72 16.58 -8.67
C ASP A 442 -0.25 16.47 -8.20
N PHE A 443 -0.01 15.96 -6.98
CA PHE A 443 1.33 15.71 -6.46
C PHE A 443 1.93 14.38 -6.94
N SER A 444 1.20 13.55 -7.69
CA SER A 444 1.65 12.19 -8.08
C SER A 444 2.99 12.19 -8.81
N GLY A 445 3.21 13.12 -9.75
CA GLY A 445 4.49 13.21 -10.48
C GLY A 445 5.67 13.60 -9.59
N GLN A 446 5.47 14.58 -8.70
CA GLN A 446 6.50 15.01 -7.74
C GLN A 446 6.78 13.93 -6.70
N PHE A 447 5.75 13.26 -6.20
CA PHE A 447 5.88 12.15 -5.27
C PHE A 447 6.62 10.96 -5.90
N ALA A 448 6.28 10.59 -7.14
CA ALA A 448 6.98 9.54 -7.88
C ALA A 448 8.45 9.86 -8.13
N PHE A 449 8.80 11.14 -8.30
CA PHE A 449 10.17 11.58 -8.54
C PHE A 449 11.01 11.69 -7.26
N HIS A 450 10.46 12.25 -6.18
CA HIS A 450 11.19 12.50 -4.94
C HIS A 450 11.13 11.32 -3.95
N VAL A 451 9.95 10.71 -3.81
CA VAL A 451 9.73 9.58 -2.88
C VAL A 451 9.84 8.25 -3.60
N GLY A 452 9.32 8.16 -4.82
CA GLY A 452 9.47 6.98 -5.67
C GLY A 452 8.82 5.72 -5.13
N LEU A 453 7.78 5.84 -4.32
CA LEU A 453 7.03 4.70 -3.77
C LEU A 453 5.57 4.72 -4.27
N PRO A 454 4.95 3.55 -4.52
CA PRO A 454 3.51 3.48 -4.75
C PRO A 454 2.73 3.96 -3.51
N ALA A 455 1.89 4.98 -3.67
CA ALA A 455 1.06 5.49 -2.59
C ALA A 455 -0.34 5.86 -3.06
N LYS A 456 -1.30 5.95 -2.13
CA LYS A 456 -2.61 6.56 -2.39
C LYS A 456 -3.05 7.40 -1.19
N SER A 457 -3.28 8.69 -1.46
CA SER A 457 -3.85 9.64 -0.49
C SER A 457 -5.38 9.61 -0.45
N GLY A 458 -5.95 9.95 0.70
CA GLY A 458 -7.38 10.14 0.92
C GLY A 458 -7.65 11.41 1.73
N VAL A 459 -8.76 12.09 1.41
CA VAL A 459 -9.16 13.37 2.03
C VAL A 459 -9.46 13.29 3.53
N ALA A 460 -9.56 12.10 4.10
CA ALA A 460 -9.59 11.91 5.55
C ALA A 460 -8.21 12.07 6.22
N GLY A 461 -7.16 12.36 5.45
CA GLY A 461 -5.79 12.49 5.94
C GLY A 461 -4.95 11.21 5.90
N GLY A 462 -5.47 10.15 5.28
CA GLY A 462 -4.79 8.86 5.16
C GLY A 462 -3.86 8.80 3.94
N ILE A 463 -2.70 8.17 4.10
CA ILE A 463 -1.80 7.79 3.00
C ILE A 463 -1.47 6.30 3.12
N LEU A 464 -2.01 5.52 2.19
CA LEU A 464 -1.66 4.11 2.00
C LEU A 464 -0.37 4.03 1.19
N LEU A 465 0.74 3.61 1.80
CA LEU A 465 2.06 3.55 1.19
C LEU A 465 2.55 2.09 1.10
N VAL A 466 3.16 1.73 -0.03
CA VAL A 466 3.69 0.39 -0.24
C VAL A 466 5.18 0.47 -0.56
N VAL A 467 6.00 -0.31 0.14
CA VAL A 467 7.37 -0.61 -0.23
C VAL A 467 7.39 -2.06 -0.75
N PRO A 468 7.35 -2.26 -2.09
CA PRO A 468 7.20 -3.60 -2.67
C PRO A 468 8.24 -4.59 -2.15
N ASN A 469 7.81 -5.80 -1.81
CA ASN A 469 8.62 -6.87 -1.23
C ASN A 469 9.23 -6.57 0.16
N VAL A 470 8.85 -5.48 0.82
CA VAL A 470 9.37 -5.12 2.16
C VAL A 470 8.24 -4.94 3.16
N MET A 471 7.37 -3.95 2.95
CA MET A 471 6.34 -3.59 3.91
C MET A 471 5.23 -2.73 3.32
N GLY A 472 4.08 -2.72 4.00
CA GLY A 472 3.04 -1.72 3.85
C GLY A 472 3.01 -0.75 5.03
N ILE A 473 2.69 0.50 4.76
CA ILE A 473 2.59 1.57 5.76
C ILE A 473 1.25 2.30 5.57
N MET A 474 0.62 2.66 6.69
CA MET A 474 -0.46 3.64 6.72
C MET A 474 -0.05 4.81 7.61
N CYS A 475 -0.02 6.01 7.02
CA CYS A 475 0.11 7.27 7.74
C CYS A 475 -1.26 7.94 7.82
N TRP A 476 -1.61 8.56 8.94
CA TRP A 476 -2.87 9.28 9.07
C TRP A 476 -2.73 10.55 9.90
N SER A 477 -2.92 11.70 9.23
CA SER A 477 -3.12 12.99 9.87
C SER A 477 -4.19 13.79 9.11
N PRO A 478 -5.30 14.17 9.74
CA PRO A 478 -6.41 14.87 9.08
C PRO A 478 -6.05 16.17 8.33
N PRO A 479 -5.11 17.03 8.80
CA PRO A 479 -4.74 18.23 8.07
C PRO A 479 -4.11 17.95 6.70
N LEU A 480 -4.74 18.50 5.65
CA LEU A 480 -4.33 18.38 4.26
C LEU A 480 -3.58 19.63 3.78
N ASP A 481 -2.68 19.42 2.84
CA ASP A 481 -2.07 20.47 2.04
C ASP A 481 -3.05 21.01 0.97
N LYS A 482 -2.58 21.99 0.19
CA LYS A 482 -3.36 22.59 -0.90
C LYS A 482 -3.69 21.63 -2.05
N MET A 483 -3.03 20.48 -2.13
CA MET A 483 -3.23 19.44 -3.14
C MET A 483 -4.11 18.29 -2.63
N GLY A 484 -4.55 18.35 -1.36
CA GLY A 484 -5.41 17.34 -0.74
C GLY A 484 -4.66 16.16 -0.10
N ASN A 485 -3.35 16.28 0.11
CA ASN A 485 -2.54 15.24 0.76
C ASN A 485 -2.25 15.57 2.22
N SER A 486 -2.15 14.55 3.07
CA SER A 486 -1.81 14.75 4.50
C SER A 486 -0.43 15.39 4.66
N VAL A 487 -0.34 16.52 5.37
CA VAL A 487 0.91 17.27 5.54
C VAL A 487 1.98 16.43 6.22
N ARG A 488 1.66 15.86 7.40
CA ARG A 488 2.59 15.00 8.16
C ARG A 488 2.90 13.71 7.42
N GLY A 489 1.92 13.17 6.70
CA GLY A 489 2.09 11.95 5.92
C GLY A 489 3.10 12.11 4.78
N ILE A 490 3.06 13.22 4.04
CA ILE A 490 4.03 13.51 2.97
C ILE A 490 5.43 13.72 3.53
N GLU A 491 5.58 14.49 4.61
CA GLU A 491 6.88 14.71 5.26
C GLU A 491 7.48 13.38 5.72
N PHE A 492 6.70 12.56 6.42
CA PHE A 492 7.15 11.24 6.88
C PHE A 492 7.62 10.36 5.70
N CYS A 493 6.90 10.36 4.59
CA CYS A 493 7.27 9.59 3.39
C CYS A 493 8.58 10.09 2.76
N THR A 494 8.80 11.40 2.78
CA THR A 494 10.02 12.04 2.27
C THR A 494 11.21 11.72 3.16
N ASP A 495 11.07 11.89 4.47
CA ASP A 495 12.14 11.57 5.42
C ASP A 495 12.49 10.07 5.43
N LEU A 496 11.48 9.20 5.21
CA LEU A 496 11.68 7.76 5.13
C LEU A 496 12.65 7.38 4.00
N VAL A 497 12.46 7.93 2.79
CA VAL A 497 13.29 7.59 1.62
C VAL A 497 14.60 8.38 1.57
N GLU A 498 14.70 9.49 2.30
CA GLU A 498 15.98 10.16 2.56
C GLU A 498 16.87 9.32 3.47
N LEU A 499 16.28 8.71 4.51
CA LEU A 499 17.01 7.87 5.47
C LEU A 499 17.30 6.47 4.92
N PHE A 500 16.35 5.84 4.23
CA PHE A 500 16.44 4.45 3.77
C PHE A 500 16.49 4.33 2.25
N ASN A 501 17.18 3.31 1.73
CA ASN A 501 17.27 3.02 0.30
C ASN A 501 16.00 2.34 -0.27
N PHE A 502 14.82 2.90 0.05
CA PHE A 502 13.52 2.37 -0.35
C PHE A 502 12.96 2.97 -1.64
N HIS A 503 13.52 4.08 -2.13
CA HIS A 503 13.08 4.67 -3.40
C HIS A 503 13.14 3.59 -4.49
N ASN A 504 12.11 3.47 -5.33
CA ASN A 504 12.00 2.36 -6.30
C ASN A 504 13.17 2.28 -7.30
N TYR A 505 13.89 3.40 -7.48
CA TYR A 505 15.09 3.49 -8.32
C TYR A 505 16.40 3.63 -7.55
N ASP A 506 16.41 3.45 -6.22
CA ASP A 506 17.65 3.38 -5.45
C ASP A 506 18.40 2.06 -5.74
N ASN A 507 19.73 2.13 -5.66
CA ASN A 507 20.59 0.97 -5.87
C ASN A 507 20.71 0.15 -4.57
N LEU A 508 20.48 -1.16 -4.63
CA LEU A 508 20.60 -2.04 -3.45
C LEU A 508 22.05 -2.35 -3.05
N ARG A 509 23.03 -2.04 -3.91
CA ARG A 509 24.45 -2.34 -3.70
C ARG A 509 25.29 -1.09 -3.41
N HIS A 510 24.98 0.03 -4.07
CA HIS A 510 25.73 1.28 -4.06
C HIS A 510 24.80 2.44 -3.70
N PHE A 511 24.40 2.54 -2.44
CA PHE A 511 23.57 3.63 -1.93
C PHE A 511 24.42 4.54 -1.03
N ALA A 512 24.44 5.85 -1.32
CA ALA A 512 25.25 6.80 -0.57
C ALA A 512 24.56 7.20 0.75
N LYS A 513 25.20 6.93 1.90
CA LYS A 513 24.80 7.35 3.26
C LYS A 513 23.40 6.93 3.76
N LYS A 514 22.57 6.30 2.93
CA LYS A 514 21.28 5.72 3.32
C LYS A 514 21.47 4.42 4.10
N HIS A 515 20.44 4.01 4.83
CA HIS A 515 20.38 2.71 5.51
C HIS A 515 19.61 1.69 4.66
N ASP A 516 20.03 0.43 4.71
CA ASP A 516 19.27 -0.69 4.16
C ASP A 516 18.87 -1.65 5.29
N PRO A 517 17.61 -1.58 5.78
CA PRO A 517 17.18 -2.40 6.90
C PRO A 517 17.01 -3.88 6.52
N ARG A 518 17.22 -4.26 5.26
CA ARG A 518 17.22 -5.67 4.81
C ARG A 518 18.52 -6.41 5.14
N ARG A 519 19.55 -5.71 5.64
CA ARG A 519 20.86 -6.29 5.97
C ARG A 519 21.14 -6.20 7.46
N GLU A 520 21.83 -7.22 7.99
CA GLU A 520 22.40 -7.19 9.33
C GLU A 520 23.69 -6.38 9.34
N GLY A 521 23.84 -5.48 10.32
CA GLY A 521 24.97 -4.56 10.42
C GLY A 521 24.85 -3.45 9.39
N GLY A 522 24.79 -2.19 9.83
CA GLY A 522 24.67 -1.00 9.00
C GLY A 522 25.91 -0.73 8.12
N ASP A 523 26.32 -1.71 7.32
CA ASP A 523 27.39 -1.67 6.33
C ASP A 523 27.05 -0.60 5.28
N GLN A 524 27.32 0.65 5.66
CA GLN A 524 27.75 1.68 4.73
C GLN A 524 29.09 1.19 4.17
N ARG A 525 29.05 0.36 3.13
CA ARG A 525 30.24 0.18 2.32
C ARG A 525 30.55 1.56 1.69
N PRO A 526 31.77 2.07 1.87
CA PRO A 526 32.13 3.43 1.46
C PRO A 526 31.91 3.70 -0.02
#